data_AF-A0A2L2ZD23-F1
#
_entry.id   AF-A0A2L2ZD23-F1
#
_cell.length_a   1.000
_cell.length_b   1.000
_cell.length_c   1.000
_cell.angle_alpha   90.00
_cell.angle_beta   90.00
_cell.angle_gamma   90.00
#
_symmetry.space_group_name_H-M   'P 1'
#
loop_
_entity.id
_entity.type
_entity.pdbx_description
1 polymer ?
#
loop_
_entity_poly.entity_id
_entity_poly.type
_entity_poly.pdbx_seq_one_letter_code
_entity_poly.pdbx_strand_id
1 'polypeptide(L)' 'RGPLLLQDAGYLEVMAHFDSVRIPEIVVHSKVSGAFCYFVVTHDITIFCKAKIFSEIA' A
#
# COMPACT_ATOMS: atom_id res chain seq x y z
N ARG A 1 -23.87 -22.72 -27.67
CA ARG A 1 -22.56 -22.44 -27.01
C ARG A 1 -21.54 -22.29 -28.13
N GLY A 2 -21.24 -21.05 -28.54
CA GLY A 2 -20.32 -20.74 -29.64
C GLY A 2 -18.90 -20.45 -29.13
N PRO A 3 -17.90 -20.42 -30.01
CA PRO A 3 -16.52 -20.10 -29.64
C PRO A 3 -16.37 -18.61 -29.29
N LEU A 4 -15.39 -18.32 -28.43
CA LEU A 4 -14.99 -16.95 -28.13
C LEU A 4 -14.15 -16.39 -29.29
N LEU A 5 -14.36 -15.12 -29.63
CA LEU A 5 -13.72 -14.47 -30.77
C LEU A 5 -12.57 -13.57 -30.30
N LEU A 6 -11.45 -13.61 -31.03
CA LEU A 6 -10.29 -12.76 -30.74
C LEU A 6 -10.57 -11.26 -30.99
N GLN A 7 -11.66 -10.92 -31.70
CA GLN A 7 -12.06 -9.53 -31.89
C GLN A 7 -12.69 -8.90 -30.64
N ASP A 8 -12.97 -9.70 -29.61
CA ASP A 8 -13.49 -9.20 -28.34
C ASP A 8 -12.39 -8.50 -27.53
N ALA A 9 -12.16 -7.22 -27.85
CA ALA A 9 -11.16 -6.39 -27.20
C ALA A 9 -11.45 -6.22 -25.70
N GLY A 10 -12.73 -6.13 -25.31
CA GLY A 10 -13.11 -5.98 -23.91
C GLY A 10 -12.75 -7.21 -23.08
N TYR A 11 -13.00 -8.41 -23.61
CA TYR A 11 -12.57 -9.66 -22.97
C TYR A 11 -11.04 -9.74 -22.84
N LEU A 12 -10.31 -9.41 -23.91
CA LEU A 12 -8.85 -9.47 -23.93
C LEU A 12 -8.22 -8.48 -22.93
N GLU A 13 -8.78 -7.28 -22.79
CA GLU A 13 -8.31 -6.29 -21.82
C GLU A 13 -8.46 -6.75 -20.37
N VAL A 14 -9.60 -7.34 -20.02
CA VAL A 14 -9.85 -7.87 -18.67
C VAL A 14 -8.91 -9.03 -18.35
N MET A 15 -8.69 -9.93 -19.31
CA MET A 15 -7.74 -11.05 -19.14
C MET A 15 -6.29 -10.54 -19.01
N ALA A 16 -5.87 -9.61 -19.86
CA ALA A 16 -4.54 -9.03 -19.81
C ALA A 16 -4.27 -8.28 -18.48
N HIS A 17 -5.27 -7.58 -17.95
CA HIS A 17 -5.17 -6.94 -16.64
C HIS A 17 -5.06 -7.98 -15.52
N PHE A 18 -5.91 -9.02 -15.54
CA PHE A 18 -5.91 -10.10 -14.55
C PHE A 18 -4.56 -10.81 -14.46
N ASP A 19 -3.96 -11.15 -15.60
CA ASP A 19 -2.65 -11.79 -15.68
C ASP A 19 -1.54 -10.95 -15.04
N SER A 20 -1.75 -9.63 -14.95
CA SER A 20 -0.77 -8.65 -14.46
C SER A 20 -1.05 -8.14 -13.03
N VAL A 21 -2.03 -8.69 -12.30
CA VAL A 21 -2.43 -8.20 -10.97
C VAL A 21 -1.37 -8.45 -9.90
N ARG A 22 -0.57 -9.53 -10.04
CA ARG A 22 0.36 -9.94 -9.00
C ARG A 22 1.73 -9.27 -9.17
N ILE A 23 2.09 -8.48 -8.19
CA ILE A 23 3.43 -7.90 -8.02
C ILE A 23 4.20 -8.77 -7.02
N PRO A 24 5.53 -8.92 -7.12
CA PRO A 24 6.32 -9.66 -6.14
C PRO A 24 6.05 -9.18 -4.71
N GLU A 25 5.90 -10.12 -3.80
CA GLU A 25 5.75 -9.85 -2.37
C GLU A 25 7.08 -9.40 -1.76
N ILE A 26 7.02 -8.60 -0.70
CA ILE A 26 8.21 -8.23 0.09
C ILE A 26 8.83 -9.49 0.74
N VAL A 27 10.16 -9.56 0.80
CA VAL A 27 10.90 -10.77 1.24
C VAL A 27 10.56 -11.17 2.68
N VAL A 28 10.28 -10.20 3.55
CA VAL A 28 9.94 -10.40 4.96
C VAL A 28 8.71 -9.60 5.33
N HIS A 29 7.92 -10.07 6.31
CA HIS A 29 6.68 -9.43 6.76
C HIS A 29 5.62 -9.23 5.65
N SER A 30 5.59 -10.10 4.63
CA SER A 30 4.66 -9.97 3.48
C SER A 30 3.18 -10.03 3.83
N LYS A 31 2.85 -10.53 5.03
CA LYS A 31 1.49 -10.57 5.56
C LYS A 31 1.32 -9.50 6.63
N VAL A 32 0.78 -8.37 6.22
CA VAL A 32 0.54 -7.22 7.10
C VAL A 32 -0.81 -6.58 6.79
N SER A 33 -1.40 -5.94 7.79
CA SER A 33 -2.55 -5.05 7.65
C SER A 33 -2.16 -3.68 8.21
N GLY A 34 -2.59 -2.60 7.55
CA GLY A 34 -2.28 -1.22 7.94
C GLY A 34 -3.51 -0.47 8.41
N ALA A 35 -3.32 0.49 9.32
CA ALA A 35 -4.35 1.43 9.76
C ALA A 35 -3.80 2.86 9.70
N PHE A 36 -4.69 3.82 9.44
CA PHE A 36 -4.34 5.25 9.52
C PHE A 36 -4.36 5.71 10.98
N CYS A 37 -3.27 6.35 11.40
CA CYS A 37 -3.08 6.86 12.75
C CYS A 37 -2.39 8.22 12.72
N TYR A 38 -2.49 8.95 13.83
CA TYR A 38 -1.71 10.16 14.10
C TYR A 38 -0.87 9.96 15.36
N PHE A 39 0.26 10.66 15.44
CA PHE A 39 1.17 10.61 16.58
C PHE A 39 1.14 11.96 17.30
N VAL A 40 1.09 11.93 18.64
CA VAL A 40 1.09 13.11 19.50
C VAL A 40 2.17 12.97 20.56
N VAL A 41 2.94 14.04 20.74
CA VAL A 41 3.92 14.17 21.82
C VAL A 41 3.20 14.70 23.05
N THR A 42 3.29 13.98 24.17
CA THR A 42 2.60 14.35 25.41
C THR A 42 3.45 15.23 26.33
N HIS A 43 4.77 15.15 26.22
CA HIS A 43 5.72 15.83 27.10
C HIS A 43 6.95 16.28 26.30
N ASP A 44 7.56 17.39 26.71
CA ASP A 44 8.79 17.88 26.08
C ASP A 44 9.94 16.87 26.28
N ILE A 45 10.50 16.39 25.17
CA ILE A 45 11.67 15.49 25.16
C ILE A 45 12.86 16.09 24.40
N THR A 46 12.85 17.40 24.13
CA THR A 46 13.90 18.11 23.39
C THR A 46 15.30 17.97 24.02
N ILE A 47 15.36 17.68 25.33
CA ILE A 47 16.60 17.38 26.05
C ILE A 47 17.29 16.08 25.57
N PHE A 48 16.52 15.12 25.07
CA PHE A 48 17.02 13.82 24.61
C PHE A 48 17.09 13.73 23.08
N CYS A 49 16.15 14.37 22.38
CA CYS A 49 16.05 14.27 20.93
C CYS A 49 15.69 15.60 20.29
N LYS A 50 16.47 16.01 19.28
CA LYS A 50 16.24 17.23 18.49
C LYS A 50 15.45 16.98 17.20
N ALA A 51 14.88 15.79 17.03
CA ALA A 51 14.13 15.48 15.81
C ALA A 51 12.84 16.32 15.76
N LYS A 52 12.56 16.90 14.58
CA LYS A 52 11.43 17.83 14.37
C LYS A 52 10.07 17.21 14.67
N ILE A 53 9.90 15.90 14.48
CA ILE A 53 8.64 15.19 14.80
C ILE A 53 8.32 15.22 16.31
N PHE A 54 9.31 15.51 17.16
CA PHE A 54 9.16 15.56 18.61
C PHE A 54 9.22 16.99 19.20
N SER A 55 9.32 18.03 18.37
CA SER A 55 9.59 19.40 18.85
C SER A 55 8.38 20.14 19.38
N GLU A 56 7.17 19.65 19.10
CA GLU A 56 5.92 20.31 19.45
C GLU A 56 5.05 19.36 20.25
N ILE A 57 4.49 19.89 21.34
CA ILE A 57 3.54 19.20 22.23
C ILE A 57 2.15 19.60 21.75
N ALA A 58 1.25 18.63 21.60
CA ALA A 58 -0.15 18.88 21.26
C ALA A 58 -1.08 18.59 22.44
#